data_AF-A0AAD5DSE6-F1
#
_entry.id   AF-A0AAD5DSE6-F1
#
_cell.length_a   1.000
_cell.length_b   1.000
_cell.length_c   1.000
_cell.angle_alpha   90.00
_cell.angle_beta   90.00
_cell.angle_gamma   90.00
#
_symmetry.space_group_name_H-M   'P 1'
#
loop_
_entity.id
_entity.type
_entity.pdbx_description
1 polymer ?
#
loop_
_entity_poly.entity_id
_entity_poly.type
_entity_poly.pdbx_seq_one_letter_code
_entity_poly.pdbx_strand_id
1 'polypeptide(L)'
;MKAYGLWNWATVWNVNDLATYIIQIAVVVMHLGRLSISSDWLSILASAQCILLLFRLQYFSRVFRATRFAFLDSLKEVIHDVKWYLVFLLLIMGGFATSFHILYRRDQEEHDNFSTIGKSIMTMVTWSAGNADLNPLYEKAHNPVAGSVLACLFVFVLATVLMNLLISIMTNTLDKVTENEGLRMLLSKAEASGEAGPLG
;
A
#
# COMPACT_ATOMS: atom_id res chain seq x y z
N MET A 1 28.00 -8.08 -23.62
CA MET A 1 27.53 -8.91 -22.50
C MET A 1 28.15 -8.38 -21.20
N LYS A 2 27.54 -7.35 -20.58
CA LYS A 2 27.96 -6.91 -19.23
C LYS A 2 27.14 -7.70 -18.22
N ALA A 3 27.81 -8.60 -17.54
CA ALA A 3 27.25 -9.49 -16.53
C ALA A 3 26.48 -8.69 -15.47
N TYR A 4 25.30 -9.18 -15.13
CA TYR A 4 24.37 -8.62 -14.16
C TYR A 4 25.08 -8.27 -12.84
N GLY A 5 25.21 -6.98 -12.53
CA GLY A 5 25.67 -6.55 -11.22
C GLY A 5 24.66 -6.93 -10.14
N LEU A 6 25.12 -7.25 -8.92
CA LEU A 6 24.27 -7.61 -7.77
C LEU A 6 23.12 -6.62 -7.52
N TRP A 7 23.32 -5.33 -7.82
CA TRP A 7 22.30 -4.29 -7.72
C TRP A 7 21.22 -4.36 -8.81
N ASN A 8 21.53 -4.87 -10.01
CA ASN A 8 20.54 -5.11 -11.07
C ASN A 8 19.74 -6.40 -10.83
N TRP A 9 20.27 -7.34 -10.03
CA TRP A 9 19.56 -8.57 -9.66
C TRP A 9 18.46 -8.31 -8.61
N ALA A 10 18.62 -7.33 -7.73
CA ALA A 10 17.62 -6.94 -6.72
C ALA A 10 16.50 -6.03 -7.28
N THR A 11 16.01 -6.30 -8.49
CA THR A 11 14.80 -5.62 -8.97
C THR A 11 13.59 -6.11 -8.19
N VAL A 12 12.61 -5.22 -7.95
CA VAL A 12 11.36 -5.53 -7.21
C VAL A 12 10.70 -6.82 -7.70
N TRP A 13 10.80 -7.09 -9.01
CA TRP A 13 10.26 -8.28 -9.65
C TRP A 13 11.00 -9.55 -9.29
N ASN A 14 12.32 -9.52 -9.30
CA ASN A 14 13.14 -10.67 -8.99
C ASN A 14 13.08 -11.01 -7.49
N VAL A 15 12.94 -9.99 -6.63
CA VAL A 15 12.67 -10.15 -5.19
C VAL A 15 11.30 -10.80 -4.97
N ASN A 16 10.26 -10.33 -5.66
CA ASN A 16 8.92 -10.93 -5.60
C ASN A 16 8.93 -12.40 -6.09
N ASP A 17 9.61 -12.69 -7.20
CA ASP A 17 9.72 -14.05 -7.72
C ASP A 17 10.47 -14.96 -6.73
N LEU A 18 11.61 -14.51 -6.20
CA LEU A 18 12.36 -15.25 -5.19
C LEU A 18 11.50 -15.53 -3.95
N ALA A 19 10.76 -14.52 -3.46
CA ALA A 19 9.85 -14.68 -2.33
C ALA A 19 8.75 -15.72 -2.62
N THR A 20 8.14 -15.70 -3.82
CA THR A 20 7.13 -16.71 -4.20
C THR A 20 7.69 -18.12 -4.22
N TYR A 21 8.91 -18.32 -4.72
CA TYR A 21 9.53 -19.64 -4.77
C TYR A 21 9.90 -20.14 -3.37
N ILE A 22 10.45 -19.28 -2.52
CA ILE A 22 10.79 -19.63 -1.13
C ILE A 22 9.54 -20.05 -0.36
N ILE A 23 8.45 -19.27 -0.44
CA ILE A 23 7.20 -19.58 0.27
C ILE A 23 6.54 -20.83 -0.31
N GLN A 24 6.57 -21.03 -1.64
CA GLN A 24 6.05 -22.26 -2.26
C GLN A 24 6.81 -23.50 -1.77
N ILE A 25 8.15 -23.43 -1.72
CA ILE A 25 8.98 -24.53 -1.20
C ILE A 25 8.68 -24.78 0.28
N ALA A 26 8.56 -23.72 1.09
CA ALA A 26 8.22 -23.84 2.51
C ALA A 26 6.86 -24.52 2.74
N VAL A 27 5.83 -24.12 1.98
CA VAL A 27 4.48 -24.73 2.06
C VAL A 27 4.51 -26.20 1.64
N VAL A 28 5.21 -26.53 0.55
CA VAL A 28 5.32 -27.91 0.05
C VAL A 28 6.09 -28.80 1.03
N VAL A 29 7.19 -28.32 1.60
CA VAL A 29 7.99 -29.05 2.60
C VAL A 29 7.18 -29.28 3.88
N MET A 30 6.45 -28.28 4.37
CA MET A 30 5.61 -28.43 5.56
C MET A 30 4.43 -29.39 5.32
N HIS A 31 3.86 -29.41 4.12
CA HIS A 31 2.74 -30.30 3.75
C HIS A 31 3.20 -31.76 3.54
N LEU A 32 4.31 -31.98 2.81
CA LEU A 32 4.88 -33.32 2.57
C LEU A 32 5.53 -33.91 3.81
N GLY A 33 6.14 -33.08 4.66
CA GLY A 33 6.78 -33.52 5.89
C GLY A 33 5.81 -34.02 6.96
N ARG A 34 4.48 -33.87 6.78
CA ARG A 34 3.45 -34.17 7.79
C ARG A 34 3.73 -33.52 9.16
N LEU A 35 4.59 -32.51 9.21
CA LEU A 35 5.16 -31.98 10.45
C LEU A 35 4.19 -31.08 11.22
N SER A 36 3.09 -30.62 10.61
CA SER A 36 2.12 -29.80 11.34
C SER A 36 0.79 -29.59 10.62
N ILE A 37 -0.06 -30.61 10.57
CA ILE A 37 -1.42 -30.50 9.99
C ILE A 37 -2.34 -29.55 10.82
N SER A 38 -1.90 -29.13 12.02
CA SER A 38 -2.65 -28.25 12.94
C SER A 38 -2.03 -26.85 13.15
N SER A 39 -0.97 -26.47 12.44
CA SER A 39 -0.27 -25.21 12.73
C SER A 39 -0.88 -24.04 11.96
N ASP A 40 -1.33 -23.00 12.69
CA ASP A 40 -1.80 -21.71 12.16
C ASP A 40 -0.84 -21.10 11.13
N TRP A 41 0.45 -21.42 11.25
CA TRP A 41 1.51 -20.99 10.33
C TRP A 41 1.32 -21.48 8.90
N LEU A 42 0.76 -22.69 8.68
CA LEU A 42 0.48 -23.17 7.33
C LEU A 42 -0.57 -22.31 6.62
N SER A 43 -1.64 -21.94 7.33
CA SER A 43 -2.70 -21.09 6.80
C SER A 43 -2.20 -19.68 6.52
N ILE A 44 -1.34 -19.13 7.39
CA ILE A 44 -0.70 -17.83 7.18
C ILE A 44 0.21 -17.87 5.93
N LEU A 45 1.08 -18.87 5.81
CA LEU A 45 1.98 -18.99 4.65
C LEU A 45 1.22 -19.23 3.34
N ALA A 46 0.17 -20.06 3.36
CA ALA A 46 -0.67 -20.31 2.19
C ALA A 46 -1.45 -19.06 1.76
N SER A 47 -2.01 -18.30 2.70
CA SER A 47 -2.71 -17.05 2.37
C SER A 47 -1.77 -15.99 1.81
N ALA A 48 -0.56 -15.85 2.36
CA ALA A 48 0.49 -14.99 1.81
C ALA A 48 0.88 -15.43 0.39
N GLN A 49 0.98 -16.73 0.14
CA GLN A 49 1.29 -17.27 -1.18
C GLN A 49 0.22 -16.92 -2.22
N CYS A 50 -1.06 -17.04 -1.87
CA CYS A 50 -2.15 -16.64 -2.76
C CYS A 50 -2.02 -15.17 -3.20
N ILE A 51 -1.68 -14.26 -2.28
CA ILE A 51 -1.49 -12.84 -2.58
C ILE A 51 -0.27 -12.62 -3.49
N LEU A 52 0.86 -13.27 -3.22
CA LEU A 52 2.05 -13.14 -4.05
C LEU A 52 1.85 -13.70 -5.47
N LEU A 53 1.07 -14.78 -5.61
CA LEU A 53 0.66 -15.31 -6.90
C LEU A 53 -0.24 -14.34 -7.67
N LEU A 54 -1.12 -13.58 -6.99
CA LEU A 54 -1.88 -12.51 -7.63
C LEU A 54 -0.96 -11.38 -8.15
N PHE A 55 0.06 -10.98 -7.38
CA PHE A 55 1.06 -10.01 -7.87
C PHE A 55 1.85 -10.54 -9.07
N ARG A 56 2.11 -11.85 -9.12
CA ARG A 56 2.71 -12.50 -10.29
C ARG A 56 1.75 -12.58 -11.48
N LEU A 57 0.45 -12.73 -11.25
CA LEU A 57 -0.56 -12.63 -12.32
C LEU A 57 -0.58 -11.20 -12.91
N GLN A 58 -0.44 -10.18 -12.07
CA GLN A 58 -0.23 -8.78 -12.49
C GLN A 58 1.11 -8.57 -13.22
N TYR A 59 2.05 -9.51 -13.14
CA TYR A 59 3.22 -9.54 -14.01
C TYR A 59 2.87 -10.05 -15.41
N PHE A 60 2.07 -11.10 -15.52
CA PHE A 60 1.63 -11.64 -16.82
C PHE A 60 0.71 -10.70 -17.59
N SER A 61 -0.12 -9.88 -16.92
CA SER A 61 -0.93 -8.84 -17.58
C SER A 61 -0.07 -7.82 -18.36
N ARG A 62 1.23 -7.71 -18.05
CA ARG A 62 2.19 -6.85 -18.77
C ARG A 62 2.62 -7.38 -20.12
N VAL A 63 2.32 -8.64 -20.44
CA VAL A 63 2.62 -9.21 -21.77
C VAL A 63 1.78 -8.53 -22.85
N PHE A 64 0.61 -7.97 -22.50
CA PHE A 64 -0.18 -7.14 -23.39
C PHE A 64 0.53 -5.79 -23.64
N ARG A 65 1.18 -5.67 -24.81
CA ARG A 65 2.01 -4.52 -25.22
C ARG A 65 1.33 -3.14 -25.07
N ALA A 66 0.01 -3.07 -25.20
CA ALA A 66 -0.74 -1.81 -25.09
C ALA A 66 -0.76 -1.23 -23.66
N THR A 67 -0.58 -2.06 -22.63
CA THR A 67 -0.69 -1.68 -21.21
C THR A 67 0.66 -1.66 -20.48
N ARG A 68 1.73 -2.10 -21.15
CA ARG A 68 3.00 -2.51 -20.53
C ARG A 68 3.89 -1.37 -20.02
N PHE A 69 4.07 -0.32 -20.82
CA PHE A 69 5.05 0.74 -20.53
C PHE A 69 4.44 1.96 -19.86
N ALA A 70 3.18 2.26 -20.15
CA ALA A 70 2.44 3.33 -19.49
C ALA A 70 2.24 3.01 -18.00
N PHE A 71 1.40 2.02 -17.68
CA PHE A 71 0.88 1.81 -16.34
C PHE A 71 1.93 1.63 -15.21
N LEU A 72 3.03 0.90 -15.46
CA LEU A 72 4.05 0.68 -14.43
C LEU A 72 4.93 1.90 -14.19
N ASP A 73 5.28 2.63 -15.26
CA ASP A 73 6.03 3.87 -15.13
C ASP A 73 5.15 4.89 -14.38
N SER A 74 3.86 4.98 -14.73
CA SER A 74 2.85 5.80 -14.04
C SER A 74 2.71 5.42 -12.56
N LEU A 75 2.58 4.13 -12.24
CA LEU A 75 2.43 3.67 -10.85
C LEU A 75 3.69 3.97 -10.02
N LYS A 76 4.88 3.80 -10.61
CA LYS A 76 6.14 4.11 -9.95
C LYS A 76 6.25 5.61 -9.67
N GLU A 77 5.83 6.45 -10.61
CA GLU A 77 5.79 7.90 -10.46
C GLU A 77 4.80 8.32 -9.36
N VAL A 78 3.60 7.73 -9.33
CA VAL A 78 2.62 7.93 -8.25
C VAL A 78 3.17 7.53 -6.88
N ILE A 79 3.75 6.33 -6.75
CA ILE A 79 4.33 5.89 -5.47
C ILE A 79 5.47 6.82 -5.03
N HIS A 80 6.29 7.28 -5.98
CA HIS A 80 7.38 8.20 -5.69
C HIS A 80 6.87 9.53 -5.12
N ASP A 81 5.79 10.07 -5.66
CA ASP A 81 5.23 11.36 -5.25
C ASP A 81 4.40 11.22 -3.96
N VAL A 82 3.71 10.09 -3.75
CA VAL A 82 2.86 9.82 -2.58
C VAL A 82 3.66 9.32 -1.36
N LYS A 83 4.92 8.88 -1.51
CA LYS A 83 5.70 8.31 -0.38
C LYS A 83 5.81 9.25 0.84
N TRP A 84 5.99 10.56 0.61
CA TRP A 84 6.11 11.53 1.70
C TRP A 84 4.77 11.78 2.39
N TYR A 85 3.68 11.77 1.62
CA TYR A 85 2.33 11.78 2.15
C TYR A 85 2.09 10.57 3.06
N LEU A 86 2.51 9.36 2.65
CA LEU A 86 2.35 8.14 3.47
C LEU A 86 3.14 8.22 4.78
N VAL A 87 4.37 8.72 4.75
CA VAL A 87 5.17 8.93 5.97
C VAL A 87 4.48 9.92 6.91
N PHE A 88 3.99 11.03 6.38
CA PHE A 88 3.26 12.03 7.16
C PHE A 88 1.95 11.48 7.75
N LEU A 89 1.19 10.72 6.96
CA LEU A 89 -0.02 10.02 7.41
C LEU A 89 0.30 9.08 8.58
N LEU A 90 1.33 8.24 8.47
CA LEU A 90 1.73 7.31 9.54
C LEU A 90 2.17 8.05 10.81
N LEU A 91 2.86 9.18 10.68
CA LEU A 91 3.26 10.00 11.83
C LEU A 91 2.03 10.59 12.56
N ILE A 92 1.07 11.14 11.83
CA ILE A 92 -0.20 11.63 12.39
C ILE A 92 -0.92 10.47 13.07
N MET A 93 -1.11 9.35 12.38
CA MET A 93 -1.81 8.19 12.94
C MET A 93 -1.13 7.67 14.21
N GLY A 94 0.20 7.62 14.25
CA GLY A 94 0.95 7.24 15.46
C GLY A 94 0.76 8.24 16.61
N GLY A 95 0.77 9.54 16.32
CA GLY A 95 0.52 10.59 17.32
C GLY A 95 -0.89 10.55 17.91
N PHE A 96 -1.91 10.35 17.07
CA PHE A 96 -3.29 10.20 17.53
C PHE A 96 -3.50 8.85 18.24
N ALA A 97 -2.97 7.74 17.71
CA ALA A 97 -3.06 6.43 18.34
C ALA A 97 -2.48 6.42 19.76
N THR A 98 -1.31 7.04 19.96
CA THR A 98 -0.70 7.18 21.30
C THR A 98 -1.52 8.09 22.21
N SER A 99 -2.08 9.19 21.69
CA SER A 99 -2.96 10.08 22.44
C SER A 99 -4.24 9.36 22.92
N PHE A 100 -4.87 8.57 22.05
CA PHE A 100 -6.02 7.74 22.39
C PHE A 100 -5.68 6.64 23.40
N HIS A 101 -4.54 5.97 23.24
CA HIS A 101 -4.08 4.95 24.19
C HIS A 101 -3.84 5.52 25.59
N ILE A 102 -3.31 6.73 25.70
CA ILE A 102 -3.13 7.43 26.99
C ILE A 102 -4.48 7.84 27.58
N LEU A 103 -5.37 8.37 26.75
CA LEU A 103 -6.68 8.85 27.18
C LEU A 103 -7.56 7.73 27.74
N TYR A 104 -7.59 6.57 27.07
CA TYR A 104 -8.36 5.39 27.48
C TYR A 104 -7.59 4.44 28.40
N ARG A 105 -6.44 4.85 28.95
CA ARG A 105 -5.60 3.98 29.81
C ARG A 105 -6.33 3.40 31.01
N ARG A 106 -7.33 4.11 31.55
CA ARG A 106 -8.15 3.64 32.69
C ARG A 106 -9.35 2.78 32.28
N ASP A 107 -9.75 2.84 31.01
CA ASP A 107 -10.96 2.20 30.49
C ASP A 107 -10.60 1.05 29.52
N GLN A 108 -9.36 0.53 29.59
CA GLN A 108 -8.85 -0.51 28.69
C GLN A 108 -9.61 -1.84 28.81
N GLU A 109 -10.25 -2.11 29.95
CA GLU A 109 -11.06 -3.32 30.16
C GLU A 109 -12.40 -3.26 29.42
N GLU A 110 -12.99 -2.07 29.25
CA GLU A 110 -14.25 -1.89 28.51
C GLU A 110 -14.02 -1.52 27.03
N HIS A 111 -12.83 -1.00 26.68
CA HIS A 111 -12.47 -0.58 25.32
C HIS A 111 -11.24 -1.31 24.77
N ASP A 112 -11.45 -2.51 24.22
CA ASP A 112 -10.35 -3.32 23.66
C ASP A 112 -9.67 -2.68 22.43
N ASN A 113 -10.35 -1.76 21.73
CA ASN A 113 -9.79 -1.08 20.55
C ASN A 113 -8.55 -0.22 20.87
N PHE A 114 -8.41 0.23 22.12
CA PHE A 114 -7.31 1.10 22.57
C PHE A 114 -6.44 0.46 23.66
N SER A 115 -6.64 -0.83 23.96
CA SER A 115 -5.93 -1.54 25.04
C SER A 115 -4.43 -1.67 24.79
N THR A 116 -4.02 -1.82 23.52
CA THR A 116 -2.61 -1.88 23.10
C THR A 116 -2.33 -0.84 22.02
N ILE A 117 -1.09 -0.33 21.95
CA ILE A 117 -0.64 0.59 20.91
C ILE A 117 -0.91 0.02 19.51
N GLY A 118 -0.66 -1.28 19.28
CA GLY A 118 -0.94 -1.94 18.00
C GLY A 118 -2.43 -1.93 17.61
N LYS A 119 -3.33 -2.19 18.56
CA LYS A 119 -4.79 -2.12 18.34
C LYS A 119 -5.24 -0.68 18.10
N SER A 120 -4.63 0.28 18.80
CA SER A 120 -4.90 1.71 18.61
C SER A 120 -4.51 2.16 17.20
N ILE A 121 -3.33 1.73 16.71
CA ILE A 121 -2.89 1.99 15.32
C ILE A 121 -3.85 1.34 14.33
N MET A 122 -4.24 0.07 14.54
CA MET A 122 -5.20 -0.62 13.67
C MET A 122 -6.57 0.08 13.63
N THR A 123 -7.01 0.64 14.76
CA THR A 123 -8.23 1.44 14.85
C THR A 123 -8.09 2.72 14.03
N MET A 124 -6.97 3.44 14.13
CA MET A 124 -6.70 4.61 13.28
C MET A 124 -6.67 4.26 11.79
N VAL A 125 -6.10 3.11 11.40
CA VAL A 125 -6.11 2.63 10.01
C VAL A 125 -7.55 2.39 9.53
N THR A 126 -8.35 1.72 10.36
CA THR A 126 -9.76 1.44 10.04
C THR A 126 -10.57 2.73 9.84
N TRP A 127 -10.32 3.73 10.70
CA TRP A 127 -10.94 5.05 10.57
C TRP A 127 -10.45 5.81 9.33
N SER A 128 -9.17 5.66 8.96
CA SER A 128 -8.64 6.26 7.72
C SER A 128 -9.28 5.69 6.46
N ALA A 129 -9.74 4.44 6.51
CA ALA A 129 -10.48 3.80 5.42
C ALA A 129 -11.96 4.24 5.35
N GLY A 130 -12.40 5.14 6.24
CA GLY A 130 -13.77 5.68 6.26
C GLY A 130 -14.72 4.96 7.21
N ASN A 131 -14.29 3.91 7.91
CA ASN A 131 -15.10 3.18 8.89
C ASN A 131 -14.86 3.70 10.31
N ALA A 132 -15.14 4.99 10.52
CA ALA A 132 -14.99 5.64 11.81
C ALA A 132 -16.20 5.40 12.70
N ASP A 133 -16.20 4.28 13.44
CA ASP A 133 -17.19 4.05 14.49
C ASP A 133 -16.82 4.83 15.76
N LEU A 134 -17.59 5.88 16.05
CA LEU A 134 -17.38 6.77 17.19
C LEU A 134 -18.21 6.36 18.41
N ASN A 135 -19.18 5.45 18.27
CA ASN A 135 -20.06 5.04 19.36
C ASN A 135 -19.30 4.52 20.60
N PRO A 136 -18.24 3.70 20.43
CA PRO A 136 -17.46 3.21 21.56
C PRO A 136 -16.72 4.30 22.34
N LEU A 137 -16.59 5.53 21.80
CA LEU A 137 -15.82 6.58 22.45
C LEU A 137 -16.60 7.34 23.52
N TYR A 138 -17.93 7.27 23.49
CA TYR A 138 -18.81 7.97 24.40
C TYR A 138 -19.56 7.02 25.34
N GLU A 139 -19.82 5.79 24.89
CA GLU A 139 -20.43 4.76 25.72
C GLU A 139 -19.39 4.24 26.73
N LYS A 140 -19.47 4.75 27.97
CA LYS A 140 -18.68 4.33 29.14
C LYS A 140 -17.25 4.88 29.28
N ALA A 141 -16.86 5.84 28.46
CA ALA A 141 -15.59 6.54 28.66
C ALA A 141 -15.59 7.37 29.95
N HIS A 142 -14.47 7.35 30.69
CA HIS A 142 -14.30 8.20 31.86
C HIS A 142 -14.27 9.70 31.52
N ASN A 143 -13.81 10.03 30.30
CA ASN A 143 -13.83 11.38 29.75
C ASN A 143 -14.34 11.37 28.30
N PRO A 144 -15.68 11.29 28.11
CA PRO A 144 -16.28 11.16 26.79
C PRO A 144 -16.07 12.42 25.95
N VAL A 145 -15.99 13.60 26.57
CA VAL A 145 -15.81 14.88 25.88
C VAL A 145 -14.41 14.99 25.26
N ALA A 146 -13.36 14.63 26.00
CA ALA A 146 -12.00 14.68 25.47
C ALA A 146 -11.78 13.67 24.33
N GLY A 147 -12.33 12.45 24.46
CA GLY A 147 -12.20 11.40 23.45
C GLY A 147 -12.87 11.78 22.14
N SER A 148 -14.01 12.44 22.24
CA SER A 148 -14.75 12.87 21.07
C SER A 148 -14.23 14.12 20.39
N VAL A 149 -13.73 15.09 21.16
CA VAL A 149 -12.99 16.22 20.58
C VAL A 149 -11.76 15.70 19.82
N LEU A 150 -11.02 14.75 20.41
CA LEU A 150 -9.85 14.16 19.77
C LEU A 150 -10.21 13.39 18.49
N ALA A 151 -11.32 12.64 18.50
CA ALA A 151 -11.79 11.90 17.33
C ALA A 151 -12.33 12.81 16.22
N CYS A 152 -13.10 13.83 16.58
CA CYS A 152 -13.56 14.85 15.64
C CYS A 152 -12.36 15.56 14.98
N LEU A 153 -11.34 15.91 15.77
CA LEU A 153 -10.13 16.54 15.27
C LEU A 153 -9.34 15.60 14.35
N PHE A 154 -9.21 14.32 14.69
CA PHE A 154 -8.58 13.32 13.83
C PHE A 154 -9.32 13.16 12.50
N VAL A 155 -10.65 12.97 12.54
CA VAL A 155 -11.49 12.83 11.34
C VAL A 155 -11.42 14.09 10.50
N PHE A 156 -11.45 15.27 11.12
CA PHE A 156 -11.30 16.54 10.43
C PHE A 156 -9.95 16.63 9.70
N VAL A 157 -8.83 16.38 10.40
CA VAL A 157 -7.49 16.41 9.78
C VAL A 157 -7.40 15.38 8.64
N LEU A 158 -7.91 14.18 8.83
CA LEU A 158 -7.84 13.12 7.83
C LEU A 158 -8.71 13.42 6.60
N ALA A 159 -9.99 13.74 6.80
CA ALA A 159 -10.95 13.96 5.73
C ALA A 159 -10.75 15.30 5.01
N THR A 160 -10.28 16.34 5.68
CA THR A 160 -10.12 17.67 5.07
C THR A 160 -8.69 17.98 4.67
N VAL A 161 -7.69 17.65 5.48
CA VAL A 161 -6.31 18.02 5.16
C VAL A 161 -5.66 16.92 4.33
N LEU A 162 -5.67 15.69 4.83
CA LEU A 162 -4.95 14.58 4.20
C LEU A 162 -5.60 14.13 2.90
N MET A 163 -6.93 13.98 2.85
CA MET A 163 -7.62 13.62 1.61
C MET A 163 -7.47 14.69 0.52
N ASN A 164 -7.61 15.98 0.86
CA ASN A 164 -7.43 17.05 -0.13
C ASN A 164 -5.99 17.12 -0.63
N LEU A 165 -5.00 16.91 0.26
CA LEU A 165 -3.59 16.85 -0.13
C LEU A 165 -3.33 15.65 -1.05
N LEU A 166 -3.88 14.47 -0.74
CA LEU A 166 -3.74 13.27 -1.55
C LEU A 166 -4.34 13.47 -2.94
N ILE A 167 -5.57 14.00 -3.03
CA ILE A 167 -6.22 14.29 -4.31
C ILE A 167 -5.40 15.27 -5.13
N SER A 168 -4.85 16.31 -4.49
CA SER A 168 -3.99 17.29 -5.17
C SER A 168 -2.69 16.66 -5.72
N ILE A 169 -2.00 15.84 -4.91
CA ILE A 169 -0.79 15.12 -5.36
C ILE A 169 -1.14 14.17 -6.52
N MET A 170 -2.21 13.40 -6.37
CA MET A 170 -2.67 12.46 -7.41
C MET A 170 -3.00 13.17 -8.71
N THR A 171 -3.70 14.32 -8.66
CA THR A 171 -4.03 15.12 -9.84
C THR A 171 -2.76 15.59 -10.55
N ASN A 172 -1.82 16.18 -9.79
CA ASN A 172 -0.55 16.65 -10.34
C ASN A 172 0.29 15.52 -10.96
N THR A 173 0.31 14.34 -10.35
CA THR A 173 1.05 13.20 -10.90
C THR A 173 0.36 12.61 -12.12
N LEU A 174 -0.98 12.52 -12.13
CA LEU A 174 -1.73 12.05 -13.30
C LEU A 174 -1.54 12.97 -14.51
N ASP A 175 -1.51 14.29 -14.30
CA ASP A 175 -1.24 15.26 -15.37
C ASP A 175 0.16 15.06 -15.96
N LYS A 176 1.19 14.93 -15.11
CA LYS A 176 2.58 14.66 -15.54
C LYS A 176 2.71 13.37 -16.32
N VAL A 177 2.09 12.29 -15.83
CA VAL A 177 2.11 10.98 -16.49
C VAL A 177 1.44 11.07 -17.87
N THR A 178 0.28 11.72 -17.94
CA THR A 178 -0.49 11.85 -19.20
C THR A 178 0.28 12.67 -20.24
N GLU A 179 0.96 13.74 -19.82
CA GLU A 179 1.81 14.55 -20.69
C GLU A 179 3.00 13.74 -21.24
N ASN A 180 3.68 12.99 -20.36
CA ASN A 180 4.80 12.12 -20.74
C ASN A 180 4.37 10.99 -21.69
N GLU A 181 3.20 10.39 -21.48
CA GLU A 181 2.63 9.38 -22.38
C GLU A 181 2.30 9.96 -23.75
N GLY A 182 1.72 11.16 -23.80
CA GLY A 182 1.44 11.88 -25.05
C GLY A 182 2.71 12.15 -25.86
N LEU A 183 3.77 12.65 -25.21
CA LEU A 183 5.07 12.89 -25.85
C LEU A 183 5.71 11.60 -26.37
N ARG A 184 5.67 10.50 -25.59
CA ARG A 184 6.18 9.20 -26.02
C ARG A 184 5.42 8.63 -27.22
N MET A 185 4.10 8.83 -27.27
CA MET A 185 3.27 8.41 -28.40
C MET A 185 3.62 9.21 -29.66
N LEU A 186 3.81 10.53 -29.54
CA LEU A 186 4.20 11.39 -30.66
C LEU A 186 5.60 11.04 -31.19
N LEU A 187 6.56 10.81 -30.29
CA LEU A 187 7.91 10.34 -30.66
C LEU A 187 7.87 9.01 -31.39
N SER A 188 7.11 8.03 -30.89
CA SER A 188 6.94 6.73 -31.55
C SER A 188 6.31 6.86 -32.95
N LYS A 189 5.33 7.75 -33.12
CA LYS A 189 4.73 8.02 -34.44
C LYS A 189 5.73 8.70 -35.39
N ALA A 190 6.54 9.63 -34.89
CA ALA A 190 7.55 10.34 -35.68
C ALA A 190 8.69 9.39 -36.12
N GLU A 191 9.15 8.51 -35.24
CA GLU A 191 10.18 7.50 -35.54
C GLU A 191 9.68 6.50 -36.59
N ALA A 192 8.44 6.00 -36.44
CA ALA A 192 7.81 5.13 -37.43
C ALA A 192 7.59 5.81 -38.79
N SER A 193 7.34 7.13 -38.81
CA SER A 193 7.18 7.91 -40.04
C SER A 193 8.53 8.26 -40.69
N GLY A 194 9.58 8.43 -39.89
CA GLY A 194 10.94 8.72 -40.35
C GLY A 194 11.62 7.50 -40.98
N GLU A 195 11.37 6.30 -40.47
CA GLU A 195 11.81 5.04 -41.09
C GLU A 195 11.06 4.70 -42.39
N ALA A 196 9.89 5.32 -42.61
CA ALA A 196 9.06 5.14 -43.81
C ALA A 196 9.29 6.23 -44.89
N GLY A 197 10.18 7.21 -44.65
CA GLY A 197 10.57 8.24 -45.63
C GLY A 197 11.67 7.73 -46.57
N PRO A 198 11.59 7.97 -47.90
CA PRO A 198 12.11 7.05 -48.89
C PRO A 198 13.63 7.12 -49.09
N LEU A 199 14.21 5.95 -49.34
CA LEU A 199 15.32 5.76 -50.26
C LEU A 199 14.95 6.42 -51.60
N GLY A 200 15.45 7.63 -51.84
CA GLY A 200 15.34 8.37 -53.09
C GLY A 200 16.60 9.17 -53.32
#